data_AF-A0A7C6RCP8-F1
#
_entry.id   AF-A0A7C6RCP8-F1
#
_cell.length_a   1.000
_cell.length_b   1.000
_cell.length_c   1.000
_cell.angle_alpha   90.00
_cell.angle_beta   90.00
_cell.angle_gamma   90.00
#
_symmetry.space_group_name_H-M   'P 1'
#
loop_
_entity.id
_entity.type
_entity.pdbx_description
1 polymer ?
#
loop_
_entity_poly.entity_id
_entity_poly.type
_entity_poly.pdbx_seq_one_letter_code
_entity_poly.pdbx_strand_id
1 'polypeptide(L)'
;MGMFIVEGETRLKGRVTVSGAKNAVLAVLPATLLAEGETIIENAPGIRDVRVMGEILAALGAQVQENGSGFKINPAGVHSQAPPLELVKKLRASSLLLGPLLARYGRAEIAMPGGCNIGPRPLDQHIKGLRALGAEVIIEQGFIRARAKKLKGAPIYLDVTSVGATENIMMAACLAEGKTIIENAAKEPEIIDVANLLNAMGANVKGAGTDVIRIRGVKGLRGVRHTIIPDRIEAGTFMIAAAAARGEVIIRDVIPEHLEPVIAKLREAGVQVEVG
;
A
#
# COMPACT_ATOMS: atom_id res chain seq x y z
N MET A 1 8.48 -25.07 -12.45
CA MET A 1 7.32 -24.22 -12.77
C MET A 1 6.09 -24.91 -12.20
N GLY A 2 5.25 -24.22 -11.44
CA GLY A 2 3.97 -24.78 -11.00
C GLY A 2 2.97 -24.80 -12.16
N MET A 3 2.10 -25.79 -12.20
CA MET A 3 0.99 -25.89 -13.16
C MET A 3 -0.30 -26.10 -12.39
N PHE A 4 -1.36 -25.39 -12.75
CA PHE A 4 -2.71 -25.66 -12.27
C PHE A 4 -3.44 -26.50 -13.31
N ILE A 5 -3.86 -27.70 -12.94
CA ILE A 5 -4.74 -28.55 -13.76
C ILE A 5 -6.15 -28.37 -13.20
N VAL A 6 -7.08 -27.92 -14.03
CA VAL A 6 -8.49 -27.74 -13.66
C VAL A 6 -9.33 -28.66 -14.52
N GLU A 7 -10.12 -29.53 -13.90
CA GLU A 7 -10.94 -30.52 -14.58
C GLU A 7 -12.44 -30.25 -14.34
N GLY A 8 -13.22 -30.19 -15.42
CA GLY A 8 -14.69 -30.27 -15.41
C GLY A 8 -15.49 -28.99 -15.14
N GLU A 9 -16.83 -29.15 -15.14
CA GLU A 9 -17.84 -28.14 -14.83
C GLU A 9 -18.34 -28.29 -13.38
N THR A 10 -17.47 -27.99 -12.40
CA THR A 10 -17.81 -28.20 -10.99
C THR A 10 -18.60 -27.01 -10.42
N ARG A 11 -19.80 -27.28 -9.90
CA ARG A 11 -20.56 -26.29 -9.12
C ARG A 11 -19.87 -26.03 -7.78
N LEU A 12 -19.44 -24.80 -7.53
CA LEU A 12 -18.78 -24.44 -6.27
C LEU A 12 -19.80 -24.35 -5.14
N LYS A 13 -19.57 -25.07 -4.03
CA LYS A 13 -20.36 -24.94 -2.81
C LYS A 13 -19.46 -24.97 -1.58
N GLY A 14 -19.59 -24.00 -0.70
CA GLY A 14 -18.80 -24.01 0.54
C GLY A 14 -18.61 -22.65 1.18
N ARG A 15 -17.56 -22.56 2.01
CA ARG A 15 -17.16 -21.32 2.68
C ARG A 15 -15.68 -21.06 2.43
N VAL A 16 -15.32 -19.80 2.21
CA VAL A 16 -13.94 -19.35 2.08
C VAL A 16 -13.73 -18.12 2.94
N THR A 17 -12.59 -18.03 3.61
CA THR A 17 -12.15 -16.84 4.35
C THR A 17 -11.14 -16.09 3.51
N VAL A 18 -11.33 -14.79 3.38
CA VAL A 18 -10.48 -13.90 2.58
C VAL A 18 -9.28 -13.45 3.41
N SER A 19 -8.12 -13.34 2.77
CA SER A 19 -6.88 -12.88 3.39
C SER A 19 -6.87 -11.35 3.52
N GLY A 20 -5.89 -10.78 4.23
CA GLY A 20 -5.70 -9.33 4.19
C GLY A 20 -5.24 -8.82 2.83
N ALA A 21 -5.57 -7.56 2.54
CA ALA A 21 -5.35 -6.90 1.27
C ALA A 21 -3.88 -6.78 0.91
N LYS A 22 -3.47 -7.46 -0.17
CA LYS A 22 -2.11 -7.39 -0.72
C LYS A 22 -1.69 -5.95 -1.05
N ASN A 23 -2.60 -5.14 -1.57
CA ASN A 23 -2.28 -3.75 -1.94
C ASN A 23 -2.16 -2.83 -0.71
N ALA A 24 -2.94 -3.07 0.35
CA ALA A 24 -2.81 -2.30 1.60
C ALA A 24 -1.49 -2.62 2.32
N VAL A 25 -1.18 -3.91 2.50
CA VAL A 25 0.03 -4.31 3.23
C VAL A 25 1.32 -3.82 2.56
N LEU A 26 1.36 -3.75 1.22
CA LEU A 26 2.54 -3.25 0.50
C LEU A 26 2.80 -1.75 0.69
N ALA A 27 1.80 -0.98 1.13
CA ALA A 27 1.96 0.42 1.53
C ALA A 27 2.18 0.56 3.04
N VAL A 28 1.51 -0.26 3.85
CA VAL A 28 1.66 -0.31 5.32
C VAL A 28 3.08 -0.71 5.73
N LEU A 29 3.70 -1.68 5.07
CA LEU A 29 5.06 -2.13 5.39
C LEU A 29 6.10 -1.00 5.28
N PRO A 30 6.21 -0.25 4.15
CA PRO A 30 7.03 0.96 4.08
C PRO A 30 6.70 2.02 5.13
N ALA A 31 5.42 2.21 5.49
CA ALA A 31 5.02 3.21 6.48
C ALA A 31 5.61 2.94 7.87
N THR A 32 5.90 1.68 8.21
CA THR A 32 6.56 1.32 9.48
C THR A 32 7.94 1.96 9.66
N LEU A 33 8.62 2.36 8.57
CA LEU A 33 9.89 3.08 8.63
C LEU A 33 9.77 4.47 9.26
N LEU A 34 8.56 5.03 9.32
CA LEU A 34 8.30 6.33 9.96
C LEU A 34 8.26 6.24 11.49
N ALA A 35 8.12 5.04 12.05
CA ALA A 35 7.91 4.80 13.47
C ALA A 35 9.17 4.99 14.31
N GLU A 36 8.97 5.47 15.53
CA GLU A 36 9.88 5.32 16.67
C GLU A 36 9.38 4.13 17.50
N GLY A 37 10.06 3.00 17.34
CA GLY A 37 9.73 1.74 18.01
C GLY A 37 9.11 0.69 17.10
N GLU A 38 8.70 -0.44 17.70
CA GLU A 38 8.19 -1.61 16.99
C GLU A 38 6.74 -1.41 16.53
N THR A 39 6.47 -1.75 15.26
CA THR A 39 5.12 -1.86 14.70
C THR A 39 4.79 -3.32 14.43
N ILE A 40 3.61 -3.76 14.87
CA ILE A 40 3.08 -5.11 14.68
C ILE A 40 1.98 -5.04 13.61
N ILE A 41 2.20 -5.73 12.50
CA ILE A 41 1.24 -5.90 11.41
C ILE A 41 0.64 -7.29 11.52
N GLU A 42 -0.69 -7.37 11.49
CA GLU A 42 -1.48 -8.60 11.51
C GLU A 42 -2.30 -8.74 10.24
N ASN A 43 -2.73 -9.96 9.94
CA ASN A 43 -3.49 -10.30 8.73
C ASN A 43 -2.76 -9.95 7.40
N ALA A 44 -1.43 -10.03 7.36
CA ALA A 44 -0.70 -9.92 6.09
C ALA A 44 -0.78 -11.25 5.31
N PRO A 45 -1.12 -11.23 4.01
CA PRO A 45 -1.17 -12.44 3.21
C PRO A 45 0.23 -13.03 2.99
N GLY A 46 0.34 -14.36 3.09
CA GLY A 46 1.60 -15.12 2.94
C GLY A 46 2.07 -15.27 1.49
N ILE A 47 2.14 -14.18 0.73
CA ILE A 47 2.46 -14.15 -0.70
C ILE A 47 3.84 -13.55 -0.98
N ARG A 48 4.38 -13.85 -2.17
CA ARG A 48 5.75 -13.48 -2.56
C ARG A 48 6.03 -11.98 -2.46
N ASP A 49 5.13 -11.13 -2.97
CA ASP A 49 5.32 -9.68 -2.98
C ASP A 49 5.53 -9.11 -1.56
N VAL A 50 4.75 -9.61 -0.60
CA VAL A 50 4.79 -9.18 0.80
C VAL A 50 6.08 -9.62 1.47
N ARG A 51 6.51 -10.87 1.24
CA ARG A 51 7.82 -11.36 1.71
C ARG A 51 8.97 -10.55 1.14
N VAL A 52 8.95 -10.24 -0.17
CA VAL A 52 9.98 -9.41 -0.81
C VAL A 52 10.02 -8.01 -0.21
N MET A 53 8.87 -7.41 0.12
CA MET A 53 8.87 -6.12 0.83
C MET A 53 9.52 -6.25 2.22
N GLY A 54 9.21 -7.30 2.98
CA GLY A 54 9.88 -7.60 4.25
C GLY A 54 11.40 -7.76 4.11
N GLU A 55 11.86 -8.50 3.10
CA GLU A 55 13.28 -8.65 2.75
C GLU A 55 13.93 -7.31 2.42
N ILE A 56 13.23 -6.41 1.71
CA ILE A 56 13.72 -5.07 1.42
C ILE A 56 13.89 -4.26 2.71
N LEU A 57 12.89 -4.25 3.59
CA LEU A 57 12.99 -3.55 4.87
C LEU A 57 14.14 -4.07 5.73
N ALA A 58 14.32 -5.40 5.78
CA ALA A 58 15.45 -6.03 6.47
C ALA A 58 16.79 -5.61 5.87
N ALA A 59 16.91 -5.59 4.53
CA ALA A 59 18.12 -5.17 3.83
C ALA A 59 18.46 -3.68 4.01
N LEU A 60 17.47 -2.83 4.33
CA LEU A 60 17.70 -1.43 4.72
C LEU A 60 18.23 -1.31 6.16
N GLY A 61 18.10 -2.37 6.96
CA GLY A 61 18.56 -2.47 8.34
C GLY A 61 17.45 -2.54 9.39
N ALA A 62 16.17 -2.58 8.99
CA ALA A 62 15.09 -2.79 9.94
C ALA A 62 15.13 -4.22 10.51
N GLN A 63 14.77 -4.39 11.77
CA GLN A 63 14.54 -5.72 12.33
C GLN A 63 13.15 -6.17 11.91
N VAL A 64 13.06 -7.23 11.12
CA VAL A 64 11.81 -7.77 10.58
C VAL A 64 11.66 -9.21 11.04
N GLN A 65 10.55 -9.51 11.73
CA GLN A 65 10.20 -10.86 12.18
C GLN A 65 8.80 -11.22 11.68
N GLU A 66 8.64 -12.35 11.01
CA GLU A 66 7.31 -12.87 10.69
C GLU A 66 6.63 -13.43 11.96
N ASN A 67 5.34 -13.14 12.17
CA ASN A 67 4.61 -13.51 13.38
C ASN A 67 3.37 -14.41 13.11
N GLY A 68 3.49 -15.33 12.16
CA GLY A 68 2.44 -16.29 11.78
C GLY A 68 1.36 -15.69 10.87
N SER A 69 0.84 -14.51 11.20
CA SER A 69 -0.19 -13.81 10.40
C SER A 69 0.27 -12.44 9.90
N GLY A 70 1.55 -12.09 10.03
CA GLY A 70 2.09 -10.79 9.61
C GLY A 70 3.52 -10.56 10.05
N PHE A 71 3.83 -9.35 10.49
CA PHE A 71 5.21 -8.90 10.75
C PHE A 71 5.32 -8.11 12.06
N LYS A 72 6.46 -8.23 12.73
CA LYS A 72 6.96 -7.26 13.70
C LYS A 72 8.14 -6.53 13.11
N ILE A 73 8.08 -5.21 13.08
CA ILE A 73 9.07 -4.38 12.39
C ILE A 73 9.56 -3.29 13.32
N ASN A 74 10.87 -3.24 13.54
CA ASN A 74 11.53 -2.15 14.27
C ASN A 74 12.56 -1.46 13.34
N PRO A 75 12.35 -0.19 12.97
CA PRO A 75 13.22 0.52 12.03
C PRO A 75 14.49 1.11 12.68
N ALA A 76 14.74 0.92 13.98
CA ALA A 76 15.87 1.56 14.68
C ALA A 76 17.26 1.23 14.10
N GLY A 77 17.42 0.08 13.42
CA GLY A 77 18.69 -0.34 12.79
C GLY A 77 18.88 0.10 11.34
N VAL A 78 17.94 0.88 10.77
CA VAL A 78 18.00 1.30 9.37
C VAL A 78 19.21 2.22 9.14
N HIS A 79 20.10 1.80 8.24
CA HIS A 79 21.37 2.48 7.94
C HIS A 79 21.54 2.76 6.45
N SER A 80 20.74 2.12 5.59
CA SER A 80 20.69 2.38 4.15
C SER A 80 19.36 3.03 3.76
N GLN A 81 19.41 3.89 2.74
CA GLN A 81 18.24 4.49 2.08
C GLN A 81 18.17 4.09 0.60
N ALA A 82 18.94 3.06 0.23
CA ALA A 82 19.02 2.49 -1.09
C ALA A 82 18.79 0.97 -0.97
N PRO A 83 17.58 0.46 -1.26
CA PRO A 83 17.29 -0.97 -1.21
C PRO A 83 18.03 -1.72 -2.33
N PRO A 84 18.38 -3.00 -2.12
CA PRO A 84 19.10 -3.78 -3.12
C PRO A 84 18.35 -3.88 -4.44
N LEU A 85 19.07 -3.62 -5.54
CA LEU A 85 18.51 -3.62 -6.91
C LEU A 85 17.78 -4.92 -7.25
N GLU A 86 18.33 -6.06 -6.83
CA GLU A 86 17.76 -7.39 -7.12
C GLU A 86 16.42 -7.65 -6.42
N LEU A 87 16.13 -6.96 -5.31
CA LEU A 87 14.83 -7.02 -4.64
C LEU A 87 13.85 -6.03 -5.27
N VAL A 88 14.31 -4.81 -5.56
CA VAL A 88 13.49 -3.77 -6.20
C VAL A 88 12.96 -4.21 -7.57
N LYS A 89 13.80 -4.87 -8.38
CA LYS A 89 13.39 -5.42 -9.70
C LYS A 89 12.28 -6.48 -9.59
N LYS A 90 12.18 -7.19 -8.46
CA LYS A 90 11.15 -8.21 -8.24
C LYS A 90 9.81 -7.60 -7.82
N LEU A 91 9.81 -6.38 -7.28
CA LEU A 91 8.64 -5.77 -6.68
C LEU A 91 8.51 -4.29 -7.08
N ARG A 92 7.61 -4.00 -8.01
CA ARG A 92 7.31 -2.63 -8.44
C ARG A 92 6.82 -1.71 -7.30
N ALA A 93 6.12 -2.28 -6.31
CA ALA A 93 5.65 -1.55 -5.14
C ALA A 93 6.78 -1.04 -4.23
N SER A 94 8.04 -1.43 -4.46
CA SER A 94 9.22 -0.84 -3.79
C SER A 94 9.32 0.68 -3.96
N SER A 95 8.68 1.25 -4.99
CA SER A 95 8.54 2.71 -5.15
C SER A 95 7.79 3.40 -4.00
N LEU A 96 7.02 2.66 -3.19
CA LEU A 96 6.38 3.17 -1.96
C LEU A 96 7.36 3.45 -0.81
N LEU A 97 8.62 3.07 -0.95
CA LEU A 97 9.68 3.41 0.01
C LEU A 97 10.16 4.87 -0.15
N LEU A 98 9.90 5.52 -1.28
CA LEU A 98 10.37 6.89 -1.55
C LEU A 98 9.90 7.88 -0.48
N GLY A 99 8.60 7.92 -0.22
CA GLY A 99 7.98 8.81 0.77
C GLY A 99 8.53 8.63 2.18
N PRO A 100 8.42 7.43 2.79
CA PRO A 100 8.85 7.22 4.17
C PRO A 100 10.36 7.34 4.36
N LEU A 101 11.19 6.87 3.41
CA LEU A 101 12.64 7.04 3.50
C LEU A 101 13.05 8.51 3.45
N LEU A 102 12.46 9.26 2.51
CA LEU A 102 12.75 10.69 2.37
C LEU A 102 12.31 11.48 3.60
N ALA A 103 11.12 11.20 4.14
CA ALA A 103 10.59 11.93 5.28
C ALA A 103 11.33 11.65 6.59
N ARG A 104 11.76 10.40 6.82
CA ARG A 104 12.45 10.02 8.06
C ARG A 104 13.96 10.25 8.00
N TYR A 105 14.59 9.99 6.86
CA TYR A 105 16.07 9.98 6.72
C TYR A 105 16.61 11.09 5.81
N GLY A 106 15.74 11.92 5.22
CA GLY A 106 16.13 13.03 4.35
C GLY A 106 16.68 12.63 2.98
N ARG A 107 16.72 11.33 2.67
CA ARG A 107 17.19 10.80 1.38
C ARG A 107 16.52 9.47 1.04
N ALA A 108 16.34 9.21 -0.25
CA ALA A 108 15.91 7.92 -0.80
C ALA A 108 16.53 7.70 -2.19
N GLU A 109 16.98 6.49 -2.48
CA GLU A 109 17.47 6.10 -3.80
C GLU A 109 16.83 4.78 -4.21
N ILE A 110 15.87 4.82 -5.13
CA ILE A 110 15.10 3.66 -5.57
C ILE A 110 15.34 3.43 -7.06
N ALA A 111 15.70 2.22 -7.46
CA ALA A 111 15.78 1.89 -8.88
C ALA A 111 14.41 2.05 -9.54
N MET A 112 14.39 2.66 -10.73
CA MET A 112 13.18 2.78 -11.53
C MET A 112 12.60 1.39 -11.75
N PRO A 113 11.33 1.15 -11.38
CA PRO A 113 10.69 -0.09 -11.74
C PRO A 113 10.69 -0.21 -13.27
N GLY A 114 11.07 -1.39 -13.78
CA GLY A 114 11.08 -1.64 -15.21
C GLY A 114 9.70 -1.54 -15.86
N GLY A 115 9.65 -1.88 -17.16
CA GLY A 115 8.40 -1.99 -17.90
C GLY A 115 7.40 -2.93 -17.22
N CYS A 116 6.13 -2.56 -17.21
CA CYS A 116 5.05 -3.41 -16.72
C CYS A 116 4.30 -3.98 -17.92
N ASN A 117 4.16 -5.31 -17.98
CA ASN A 117 3.48 -5.99 -19.10
C ASN A 117 1.98 -5.64 -19.24
N ILE A 118 1.40 -4.94 -18.25
CA ILE A 118 0.02 -4.46 -18.28
C ILE A 118 -0.09 -3.13 -19.05
N GLY A 119 0.95 -2.29 -19.02
CA GLY A 119 0.93 -0.97 -19.63
C GLY A 119 1.85 0.04 -18.95
N PRO A 120 1.99 1.26 -19.51
CA PRO A 120 2.82 2.31 -18.93
C PRO A 120 2.27 2.74 -17.58
N ARG A 121 3.16 2.81 -16.58
CA ARG A 121 2.85 3.29 -15.23
C ARG A 121 3.97 4.25 -14.82
N PRO A 122 3.90 5.53 -15.21
CA PRO A 122 4.93 6.50 -14.84
C PRO A 122 4.90 6.80 -13.33
N LEU A 123 6.00 7.31 -12.79
CA LEU A 123 6.13 7.77 -11.41
C LEU A 123 6.15 9.31 -11.31
N ASP A 124 5.74 9.99 -12.37
CA ASP A 124 5.68 11.45 -12.50
C ASP A 124 4.88 12.10 -11.36
N GLN A 125 3.72 11.55 -11.01
CA GLN A 125 2.88 12.10 -9.93
C GLN A 125 3.53 11.94 -8.55
N HIS A 126 4.30 10.87 -8.33
CA HIS A 126 5.09 10.70 -7.10
C HIS A 126 6.16 11.80 -7.01
N ILE A 127 6.91 11.99 -8.09
CA ILE A 127 7.99 12.97 -8.18
C ILE A 127 7.45 14.39 -8.04
N LYS A 128 6.33 14.69 -8.70
CA LYS A 128 5.62 15.98 -8.60
C LYS A 128 5.26 16.28 -7.14
N GLY A 129 4.64 15.33 -6.44
CA GLY A 129 4.24 15.52 -5.06
C GLY A 129 5.42 15.69 -4.10
N LEU A 130 6.47 14.87 -4.24
CA LEU A 130 7.66 15.00 -3.40
C LEU A 130 8.41 16.33 -3.65
N ARG A 131 8.50 16.79 -4.90
CA ARG A 131 9.06 18.11 -5.24
C ARG A 131 8.23 19.25 -4.64
N ALA A 132 6.91 19.14 -4.68
CA ALA A 132 6.02 20.12 -4.04
C ALA A 132 6.23 20.20 -2.52
N LEU A 133 6.62 19.10 -1.88
CA LEU A 133 7.03 19.07 -0.47
C LEU A 133 8.46 19.64 -0.22
N GLY A 134 9.12 20.18 -1.25
CA GLY A 134 10.45 20.77 -1.16
C GLY A 134 11.61 19.80 -1.35
N ALA A 135 11.36 18.59 -1.86
CA ALA A 135 12.42 17.64 -2.17
C ALA A 135 13.08 17.93 -3.51
N GLU A 136 14.40 17.79 -3.56
CA GLU A 136 15.13 17.64 -4.81
C GLU A 136 15.00 16.18 -5.27
N VAL A 137 14.48 15.97 -6.48
CA VAL A 137 14.29 14.63 -7.05
C VAL A 137 14.89 14.61 -8.45
N ILE A 138 15.88 13.75 -8.67
CA ILE A 138 16.57 13.55 -9.95
C ILE A 138 16.39 12.10 -10.41
N ILE A 139 16.30 11.91 -11.73
CA ILE A 139 16.29 10.58 -12.35
C ILE A 139 17.58 10.46 -13.14
N GLU A 140 18.48 9.58 -12.69
CA GLU A 140 19.79 9.38 -13.32
C GLU A 140 20.14 7.90 -13.32
N GLN A 141 20.71 7.41 -14.43
CA GLN A 141 21.21 6.03 -14.56
C GLN A 141 20.18 4.95 -14.19
N GLY A 142 18.88 5.22 -14.37
CA GLY A 142 17.81 4.29 -14.01
C GLY A 142 17.42 4.28 -12.53
N PHE A 143 17.84 5.29 -11.75
CA PHE A 143 17.45 5.46 -10.34
C PHE A 143 16.70 6.77 -10.13
N ILE A 144 15.70 6.75 -9.24
CA ILE A 144 15.12 7.95 -8.63
C ILE A 144 15.91 8.24 -7.37
N ARG A 145 16.57 9.40 -7.34
CA ARG A 145 17.28 9.92 -6.16
C ARG A 145 16.53 11.13 -5.64
N ALA A 146 16.06 11.03 -4.40
CA ALA A 146 15.37 12.10 -3.70
C ALA A 146 16.17 12.54 -2.47
N ARG A 147 16.28 13.85 -2.24
CA ARG A 147 16.92 14.45 -1.06
C ARG A 147 16.14 15.65 -0.58
N ALA A 148 16.04 15.79 0.74
CA ALA A 148 15.45 16.97 1.38
C ALA A 148 16.09 17.17 2.75
N LYS A 149 16.54 18.40 3.05
CA LYS A 149 16.96 18.75 4.42
C LYS A 149 15.78 18.70 5.38
N LYS A 150 14.64 19.22 4.93
CA LYS A 150 13.34 19.19 5.60
C LYS A 150 12.25 19.25 4.55
N LEU A 151 11.23 18.42 4.68
CA LEU A 151 10.02 18.54 3.88
C LEU A 151 9.12 19.63 4.46
N LYS A 152 8.41 20.36 3.60
CA LYS A 152 7.42 21.37 3.97
C LYS A 152 6.08 21.03 3.33
N GLY A 153 5.01 21.17 4.09
CA GLY A 153 3.67 20.92 3.58
C GLY A 153 3.29 21.91 2.47
N ALA A 154 2.55 21.42 1.48
CA ALA A 154 2.14 22.19 0.31
C ALA A 154 0.77 21.73 -0.21
N PRO A 155 0.03 22.57 -0.97
CA PRO A 155 -1.06 22.11 -1.80
C PRO A 155 -0.52 21.34 -3.01
N ILE A 156 -1.11 20.19 -3.31
CA ILE A 156 -0.67 19.27 -4.36
C ILE A 156 -1.92 18.78 -5.09
N TYR A 157 -2.04 19.14 -6.36
CA TYR A 157 -3.06 18.59 -7.25
C TYR A 157 -2.48 17.44 -8.08
N LEU A 158 -3.06 16.25 -8.01
CA LEU A 158 -2.67 15.12 -8.85
C LEU A 158 -3.35 15.23 -10.22
N ASP A 159 -2.57 15.22 -11.30
CA ASP A 159 -3.12 15.37 -12.67
C ASP A 159 -3.92 14.14 -13.09
N VAL A 160 -3.53 12.98 -12.55
CA VAL A 160 -4.24 11.71 -12.67
C VAL A 160 -4.33 11.07 -11.30
N THR A 161 -5.47 10.43 -11.02
CA THR A 161 -5.66 9.71 -9.77
C THR A 161 -4.68 8.53 -9.71
N SER A 162 -3.83 8.51 -8.68
CA SER A 162 -2.78 7.49 -8.52
C SER A 162 -2.71 7.03 -7.07
N VAL A 163 -3.00 5.75 -6.86
CA VAL A 163 -2.94 5.09 -5.53
C VAL A 163 -1.56 5.26 -4.92
N GLY A 164 -0.51 4.82 -5.62
CA GLY A 164 0.85 4.85 -5.09
C GLY A 164 1.41 6.25 -4.89
N ALA A 165 0.98 7.24 -5.69
CA ALA A 165 1.38 8.63 -5.49
C ALA A 165 0.70 9.20 -4.24
N THR A 166 -0.60 8.93 -4.07
CA THR A 166 -1.37 9.32 -2.89
C THR A 166 -0.73 8.77 -1.62
N GLU A 167 -0.40 7.48 -1.59
CA GLU A 167 0.26 6.81 -0.46
C GLU A 167 1.63 7.41 -0.15
N ASN A 168 2.50 7.56 -1.16
CA ASN A 168 3.85 8.12 -0.96
C ASN A 168 3.82 9.55 -0.41
N ILE A 169 2.99 10.40 -1.01
CA ILE A 169 2.88 11.81 -0.61
C ILE A 169 2.27 11.89 0.79
N MET A 170 1.25 11.08 1.09
CA MET A 170 0.62 11.02 2.40
C MET A 170 1.61 10.58 3.49
N MET A 171 2.37 9.51 3.25
CA MET A 171 3.44 9.06 4.17
C MET A 171 4.50 10.14 4.37
N ALA A 172 4.96 10.78 3.28
CA ALA A 172 5.99 11.80 3.36
C ALA A 172 5.52 13.06 4.13
N ALA A 173 4.27 13.46 3.90
CA ALA A 173 3.65 14.64 4.51
C ALA A 173 3.45 14.48 6.03
N CYS A 174 3.40 13.26 6.56
CA CYS A 174 3.20 13.03 7.99
C CYS A 174 4.34 13.60 8.86
N LEU A 175 5.57 13.69 8.34
CA LEU A 175 6.71 14.30 9.05
C LEU A 175 7.15 15.64 8.43
N ALA A 176 6.41 16.18 7.46
CA ALA A 176 6.72 17.47 6.84
C ALA A 176 6.30 18.66 7.73
N GLU A 177 7.02 19.78 7.67
CA GLU A 177 6.65 20.97 8.43
C GLU A 177 5.42 21.65 7.82
N GLY A 178 4.33 21.76 8.59
CA GLY A 178 3.13 22.49 8.19
C GLY A 178 2.00 21.61 7.69
N LYS A 179 1.22 22.13 6.73
CA LYS A 179 -0.01 21.50 6.22
C LYS A 179 0.17 21.12 4.77
N THR A 180 -0.13 19.86 4.45
CA THR A 180 -0.23 19.34 3.09
C THR A 180 -1.70 19.13 2.74
N ILE A 181 -2.06 19.44 1.50
CA ILE A 181 -3.38 19.12 0.93
C ILE A 181 -3.12 18.37 -0.37
N ILE A 182 -3.62 17.16 -0.47
CA ILE A 182 -3.59 16.36 -1.70
C ILE A 182 -5.00 16.42 -2.30
N GLU A 183 -5.11 16.99 -3.49
CA GLU A 183 -6.34 17.10 -4.27
C GLU A 183 -6.32 16.11 -5.42
N ASN A 184 -7.51 15.63 -5.82
CA ASN A 184 -7.69 14.49 -6.74
C ASN A 184 -6.98 13.23 -6.21
N ALA A 185 -7.07 13.02 -4.89
CA ALA A 185 -6.48 11.88 -4.21
C ALA A 185 -7.21 10.57 -4.59
N ALA A 186 -6.47 9.47 -4.54
CA ALA A 186 -7.03 8.13 -4.64
C ALA A 186 -7.97 7.84 -3.45
N LYS A 187 -9.05 7.11 -3.71
CA LYS A 187 -10.18 6.88 -2.77
C LYS A 187 -10.30 5.43 -2.32
N GLU A 188 -9.44 4.58 -2.83
CA GLU A 188 -9.49 3.16 -2.63
C GLU A 188 -9.39 2.81 -1.13
N PRO A 189 -10.03 1.72 -0.69
CA PRO A 189 -9.98 1.28 0.72
C PRO A 189 -8.57 1.14 1.29
N GLU A 190 -7.61 0.78 0.44
CA GLU A 190 -6.20 0.65 0.82
C GLU A 190 -5.58 2.01 1.24
N ILE A 191 -6.02 3.13 0.65
CA ILE A 191 -5.63 4.48 1.08
C ILE A 191 -6.13 4.79 2.48
N ILE A 192 -7.36 4.38 2.77
CA ILE A 192 -7.99 4.55 4.09
C ILE A 192 -7.24 3.73 5.14
N ASP A 193 -6.86 2.50 4.80
CA ASP A 193 -6.10 1.62 5.71
C ASP A 193 -4.73 2.23 6.08
N VAL A 194 -3.98 2.74 5.10
CA VAL A 194 -2.71 3.42 5.35
C VAL A 194 -2.93 4.68 6.20
N ALA A 195 -3.97 5.47 5.93
CA ALA A 195 -4.29 6.64 6.74
C ALA A 195 -4.65 6.26 8.20
N ASN A 196 -5.37 5.16 8.40
CA ASN A 196 -5.72 4.64 9.72
C ASN A 196 -4.48 4.20 10.49
N LEU A 197 -3.56 3.46 9.85
CA LEU A 197 -2.26 3.12 10.44
C LEU A 197 -1.50 4.39 10.86
N LEU A 198 -1.32 5.34 9.94
CA LEU A 198 -0.58 6.57 10.19
C LEU A 198 -1.19 7.37 11.37
N ASN A 199 -2.51 7.47 11.42
CA ASN A 199 -3.22 8.12 12.54
C ASN A 199 -3.04 7.36 13.85
N ALA A 200 -3.09 6.03 13.85
CA ALA A 200 -2.79 5.23 15.04
C ALA A 200 -1.36 5.48 15.56
N MET A 201 -0.41 5.63 14.64
CA MET A 201 0.98 6.01 14.91
C MET A 201 1.15 7.45 15.41
N GLY A 202 0.08 8.26 15.41
CA GLY A 202 0.08 9.64 15.91
C GLY A 202 0.10 10.73 14.83
N ALA A 203 -0.10 10.38 13.57
CA ALA A 203 -0.25 11.36 12.49
C ALA A 203 -1.58 12.12 12.60
N ASN A 204 -1.73 13.15 11.77
CA ASN A 204 -2.98 13.90 11.62
C ASN A 204 -3.36 13.94 10.14
N VAL A 205 -3.97 12.84 9.68
CA VAL A 205 -4.45 12.63 8.32
C VAL A 205 -5.97 12.62 8.33
N LYS A 206 -6.60 13.46 7.51
CA LYS A 206 -8.06 13.56 7.38
C LYS A 206 -8.48 13.54 5.92
N GLY A 207 -9.66 12.98 5.64
CA GLY A 207 -10.26 12.97 4.30
C GLY A 207 -9.81 11.82 3.39
N ALA A 208 -9.10 10.82 3.91
CA ALA A 208 -8.86 9.56 3.17
C ALA A 208 -10.21 8.92 2.79
N GLY A 209 -10.31 8.40 1.57
CA GLY A 209 -11.58 7.96 0.97
C GLY A 209 -12.37 9.06 0.26
N THR A 210 -11.87 10.31 0.27
CA THR A 210 -12.45 11.44 -0.48
C THR A 210 -11.46 11.99 -1.51
N ASP A 211 -11.89 12.93 -2.36
CA ASP A 211 -11.01 13.59 -3.33
C ASP A 211 -9.90 14.45 -2.69
N VAL A 212 -10.01 14.78 -1.40
CA VAL A 212 -9.10 15.71 -0.73
C VAL A 212 -8.61 15.18 0.60
N ILE A 213 -7.31 14.84 0.66
CA ILE A 213 -6.64 14.44 1.89
C ILE A 213 -5.87 15.62 2.48
N ARG A 214 -6.09 15.91 3.76
CA ARG A 214 -5.40 16.98 4.49
C ARG A 214 -4.51 16.35 5.56
N ILE A 215 -3.23 16.69 5.52
CA ILE A 215 -2.23 16.19 6.46
C ILE A 215 -1.61 17.38 7.20
N ARG A 216 -1.54 17.32 8.53
CA ARG A 216 -0.72 18.22 9.33
C ARG A 216 0.47 17.41 9.85
N GLY A 217 1.67 17.76 9.42
CA GLY A 217 2.84 16.99 9.82
C GLY A 217 3.17 17.16 11.30
N VAL A 218 3.77 16.11 11.86
CA VAL A 218 4.11 15.96 13.27
C VAL A 218 5.61 15.73 13.42
N LYS A 219 6.13 15.85 14.66
CA LYS A 219 7.57 15.72 14.93
C LYS A 219 8.08 14.28 14.86
N GLY A 220 7.21 13.32 15.12
CA GLY A 220 7.55 11.90 15.18
C GLY A 220 6.29 11.07 15.22
N LEU A 221 6.44 9.80 14.88
CA LEU A 221 5.38 8.79 14.92
C LEU A 221 5.86 7.63 15.77
N ARG A 222 4.95 6.92 16.42
CA ARG A 222 5.28 5.77 17.29
C ARG A 222 4.89 4.45 16.64
N GLY A 223 5.53 3.37 17.08
CA GLY A 223 5.11 2.02 16.73
C GLY A 223 3.72 1.67 17.28
N VAL A 224 2.96 0.85 16.55
CA VAL A 224 1.58 0.45 16.89
C VAL A 224 1.28 -1.00 16.48
N ARG A 225 0.13 -1.53 16.90
CA ARG A 225 -0.46 -2.74 16.30
C ARG A 225 -1.51 -2.34 15.28
N HIS A 226 -1.48 -2.94 14.10
CA HIS A 226 -2.42 -2.69 13.01
C HIS A 226 -2.78 -3.99 12.29
N THR A 227 -4.07 -4.20 12.03
CA THR A 227 -4.58 -5.36 11.30
C THR A 227 -4.97 -4.92 9.89
N ILE A 228 -4.42 -5.57 8.87
CA ILE A 228 -4.69 -5.23 7.47
C ILE A 228 -6.17 -5.55 7.13
N ILE A 229 -6.83 -4.62 6.43
CA ILE A 229 -8.20 -4.80 5.93
C ILE A 229 -8.30 -6.04 5.01
N PRO A 230 -9.48 -6.66 4.86
CA PRO A 230 -9.64 -7.78 3.96
C PRO A 230 -9.43 -7.45 2.48
N ASP A 231 -8.94 -8.42 1.70
CA ASP A 231 -8.66 -8.26 0.28
C ASP A 231 -9.95 -8.29 -0.57
N ARG A 232 -10.43 -7.10 -0.94
CA ARG A 232 -11.61 -6.95 -1.82
C ARG A 232 -11.41 -7.57 -3.21
N ILE A 233 -10.18 -7.72 -3.71
CA ILE A 233 -9.92 -8.32 -5.02
C ILE A 233 -10.01 -9.84 -4.93
N GLU A 234 -9.45 -10.44 -3.87
CA GLU A 234 -9.62 -11.87 -3.58
C GLU A 234 -11.09 -12.21 -3.35
N ALA A 235 -11.79 -11.43 -2.52
CA ALA A 235 -13.23 -11.60 -2.29
C ALA A 235 -14.03 -11.56 -3.60
N GLY A 236 -13.83 -10.51 -4.42
CA GLY A 236 -14.48 -10.38 -5.72
C GLY A 236 -14.17 -11.54 -6.67
N THR A 237 -12.94 -12.08 -6.62
CA THR A 237 -12.55 -13.25 -7.41
C THR A 237 -13.37 -14.49 -7.03
N PHE A 238 -13.54 -14.76 -5.72
CA PHE A 238 -14.38 -15.86 -5.26
C PHE A 238 -15.87 -15.64 -5.58
N MET A 239 -16.37 -14.40 -5.50
CA MET A 239 -17.74 -14.07 -5.91
C MET A 239 -17.99 -14.41 -7.39
N ILE A 240 -17.07 -13.98 -8.26
CA ILE A 240 -17.16 -14.23 -9.71
C ILE A 240 -17.00 -15.72 -10.01
N ALA A 241 -16.09 -16.42 -9.32
CA ALA A 241 -15.92 -17.86 -9.49
C ALA A 241 -17.19 -18.63 -9.11
N ALA A 242 -17.82 -18.28 -7.98
CA ALA A 242 -19.09 -18.87 -7.55
C ALA A 242 -20.20 -18.61 -8.58
N ALA A 243 -20.31 -17.37 -9.08
CA ALA A 243 -21.28 -17.02 -10.11
C ALA A 243 -21.06 -17.80 -11.42
N ALA A 244 -19.82 -17.86 -11.92
CA ALA A 244 -19.45 -18.56 -13.15
C ALA A 244 -19.73 -20.07 -13.05
N ALA A 245 -19.49 -20.67 -11.88
CA ALA A 245 -19.79 -22.06 -11.59
C ALA A 245 -21.26 -22.33 -11.23
N ARG A 246 -22.13 -21.31 -11.26
CA ARG A 246 -23.53 -21.38 -10.83
C ARG A 246 -23.68 -21.96 -9.41
N GLY A 247 -22.70 -21.67 -8.57
CA GLY A 247 -22.51 -22.19 -7.23
C GLY A 247 -23.19 -21.38 -6.13
N GLU A 248 -22.86 -21.74 -4.89
CA GLU A 248 -23.31 -21.08 -3.66
C GLU A 248 -22.13 -21.06 -2.67
N VAL A 249 -21.49 -19.90 -2.53
CA VAL A 249 -20.28 -19.75 -1.69
C VAL A 249 -20.50 -18.64 -0.68
N ILE A 250 -20.21 -18.95 0.59
CA ILE A 250 -20.15 -17.96 1.67
C ILE A 250 -18.71 -17.44 1.77
N ILE A 251 -18.54 -16.15 1.58
CA ILE A 251 -17.24 -15.48 1.67
C ILE A 251 -17.18 -14.75 3.01
N ARG A 252 -16.18 -15.09 3.83
CA ARG A 252 -15.98 -14.56 5.18
C ARG A 252 -14.85 -13.53 5.21
N ASP A 253 -14.89 -12.70 6.26
CA ASP A 253 -13.94 -11.61 6.50
C ASP A 253 -13.90 -10.66 5.31
N VAL A 254 -15.02 -10.00 5.04
CA VAL A 254 -15.16 -9.01 3.96
C VAL A 254 -15.77 -7.74 4.51
N ILE A 255 -15.54 -6.63 3.82
CA ILE A 255 -16.21 -5.36 4.06
C ILE A 255 -17.08 -5.09 2.81
N PRO A 256 -18.41 -5.31 2.87
CA PRO A 256 -19.30 -5.21 1.72
C PRO A 256 -19.20 -3.87 0.97
N GLU A 257 -18.97 -2.78 1.69
CA GLU A 257 -18.81 -1.43 1.17
C GLU A 257 -17.60 -1.32 0.21
N HIS A 258 -16.55 -2.11 0.44
CA HIS A 258 -15.38 -2.16 -0.44
C HIS A 258 -15.65 -2.94 -1.76
N LEU A 259 -16.77 -3.66 -1.82
CA LEU A 259 -17.16 -4.55 -2.92
C LEU A 259 -18.36 -4.04 -3.71
N GLU A 260 -18.93 -2.87 -3.36
CA GLU A 260 -20.16 -2.33 -3.95
C GLU A 260 -20.20 -2.39 -5.49
N PRO A 261 -19.16 -1.95 -6.23
CA PRO A 261 -19.21 -2.00 -7.70
C PRO A 261 -19.30 -3.43 -8.24
N VAL A 262 -18.60 -4.39 -7.62
CA VAL A 262 -18.60 -5.79 -8.02
C VAL A 262 -19.96 -6.43 -7.70
N ILE A 263 -20.49 -6.17 -6.50
CA ILE A 263 -21.81 -6.62 -6.07
C ILE A 263 -22.89 -6.10 -7.04
N ALA A 264 -22.84 -4.82 -7.39
CA ALA A 264 -23.79 -4.22 -8.32
C ALA A 264 -23.77 -4.91 -9.68
N LYS A 265 -22.57 -5.16 -10.24
CA LYS A 265 -22.45 -5.83 -11.54
C LYS A 265 -22.82 -7.31 -11.53
N LEU A 266 -22.58 -8.02 -10.43
CA LEU A 266 -23.06 -9.38 -10.27
C LEU A 266 -24.59 -9.45 -10.20
N ARG A 267 -25.23 -8.51 -9.50
CA ARG A 267 -26.69 -8.40 -9.45
C ARG A 267 -27.29 -8.07 -10.82
N GLU A 268 -26.68 -7.15 -11.58
CA GLU A 268 -27.07 -6.87 -12.97
C GLU A 268 -26.97 -8.13 -13.87
N ALA A 269 -26.01 -9.01 -13.59
CA ALA A 269 -25.85 -10.29 -14.28
C ALA A 269 -26.80 -11.40 -13.76
N GLY A 270 -27.72 -11.09 -12.84
CA GLY A 270 -28.69 -12.05 -12.30
C GLY A 270 -28.19 -12.92 -11.15
N VAL A 271 -27.02 -12.62 -10.58
CA VAL A 271 -26.47 -13.33 -9.43
C VAL A 271 -27.15 -12.84 -8.15
N GLN A 272 -27.60 -13.79 -7.32
CA GLN A 272 -28.09 -13.47 -5.98
C GLN A 272 -26.91 -13.23 -5.04
N VAL A 273 -26.87 -12.04 -4.43
CA VAL A 273 -25.83 -11.66 -3.47
C VAL A 273 -26.51 -11.16 -2.20
N GLU A 274 -26.37 -11.94 -1.14
CA GLU A 274 -26.84 -11.62 0.21
C GLU A 274 -25.65 -11.17 1.07
N VAL A 275 -25.89 -10.14 1.89
CA VAL A 275 -24.92 -9.59 2.84
C VAL A 275 -25.53 -9.79 4.23
N GLY A 276 -24.77 -10.39 5.15
CA GLY A 276 -25.23 -10.72 6.51
C GLY A 276 -24.10 -10.65 7.53
#